data_AF-G8LVZ1-F1
#
_entry.id   AF-G8LVZ1-F1
#
_cell.length_a   1.000
_cell.length_b   1.000
_cell.length_c   1.000
_cell.angle_alpha   90.00
_cell.angle_beta   90.00
_cell.angle_gamma   90.00
#
_symmetry.space_group_name_H-M   'P 1'
#
loop_
_entity.id
_entity.type
_entity.pdbx_description
1 polymer ?
#
loop_
_entity_poly.entity_id
_entity_poly.type
_entity_poly.pdbx_seq_one_letter_code
_entity_poly.pdbx_strand_id
1 'polypeptide(L)'
;MNEKMKLGYFPGYKNEYMMIVFSGNLNHIKKLQSLFMDLANGLSDEVRIDKLDFIEAYSNIKIIAKVVTGESFIIFNSQDGIFYWGAKKSDWDDYAWWISCFEQHSDNQSGHQYLETEKYDNILIMISKGEYSDEWWEEHSMENIWNVCATFGPLGATWSNYHVVFAKEGVLMIPAGIFSSLSASPAFAGTITGMLSGLEKDNVGNSRVLTDEGSPKWKRYYIDNIEKILLKHSIFANEIRIKVKGQKEDVYGILVRHQTDEIRKAAKELYADIYEEKGFKNSV
;
A
#
# COMPACT_ATOMS: atom_id res chain seq x y z
N MET A 1 -24.87 -11.77 -12.00
CA MET A 1 -23.89 -11.96 -10.90
C MET A 1 -24.46 -11.27 -9.68
N ASN A 2 -24.35 -11.87 -8.49
CA ASN A 2 -24.69 -11.14 -7.27
C ASN A 2 -23.62 -10.07 -7.09
N GLU A 3 -24.00 -8.81 -7.20
CA GLU A 3 -23.15 -7.67 -6.90
C GLU A 3 -22.63 -7.81 -5.47
N LYS A 4 -21.36 -7.46 -5.24
CA LYS A 4 -20.72 -7.50 -3.92
C LYS A 4 -20.38 -6.10 -3.46
N MET A 5 -20.24 -5.94 -2.14
CA MET A 5 -19.70 -4.73 -1.55
C MET A 5 -18.19 -4.72 -1.75
N LYS A 6 -17.67 -3.66 -2.34
CA LYS A 6 -16.24 -3.47 -2.54
C LYS A 6 -15.60 -2.97 -1.25
N LEU A 7 -14.51 -3.60 -0.85
CA LEU A 7 -13.72 -3.23 0.31
C LEU A 7 -12.29 -2.98 -0.13
N GLY A 8 -11.76 -1.78 0.11
CA GLY A 8 -10.38 -1.44 -0.25
C GLY A 8 -9.69 -0.58 0.79
N TYR A 9 -8.38 -0.53 0.67
CA TYR A 9 -7.50 0.32 1.47
C TYR A 9 -6.67 1.22 0.55
N PHE A 10 -6.66 2.52 0.84
CA PHE A 10 -6.05 3.55 -0.01
C PHE A 10 -5.19 4.50 0.85
N PRO A 11 -3.86 4.31 0.89
CA PRO A 11 -2.96 5.20 1.61
C PRO A 11 -2.82 6.55 0.89
N GLY A 12 -3.03 7.67 1.60
CA GLY A 12 -2.78 9.02 1.07
C GLY A 12 -3.82 9.51 0.05
N TYR A 13 -5.01 8.92 0.02
CA TYR A 13 -6.08 9.35 -0.88
C TYR A 13 -6.78 10.60 -0.34
N LYS A 14 -6.59 11.73 -1.04
CA LYS A 14 -7.19 13.06 -0.77
C LYS A 14 -6.79 13.74 0.56
N ASN A 15 -6.08 13.06 1.46
CA ASN A 15 -5.58 13.61 2.72
C ASN A 15 -4.38 12.81 3.25
N GLU A 16 -3.74 13.27 4.33
CA GLU A 16 -2.59 12.58 4.98
C GLU A 16 -2.97 11.27 5.68
N TYR A 17 -4.28 10.96 5.73
CA TYR A 17 -4.83 9.79 6.37
C TYR A 17 -4.81 8.57 5.43
N MET A 18 -4.72 7.40 6.03
CA MET A 18 -5.00 6.13 5.39
C MET A 18 -6.52 5.91 5.39
N MET A 19 -7.10 5.48 4.26
CA MET A 19 -8.56 5.30 4.16
C MET A 19 -8.93 3.85 3.85
N ILE A 20 -9.81 3.27 4.67
CA ILE A 20 -10.50 2.01 4.40
C ILE A 20 -11.89 2.35 3.88
N VAL A 21 -12.22 1.86 2.69
CA VAL A 21 -13.47 2.18 1.99
C VAL A 21 -14.32 0.93 1.84
N PHE A 22 -15.55 1.04 2.29
CA PHE A 22 -16.65 0.13 2.03
C PHE A 22 -17.58 0.79 1.01
N SER A 23 -17.63 0.30 -0.23
CA SER A 23 -18.51 0.86 -1.27
C SER A 23 -19.51 -0.17 -1.77
N GLY A 24 -20.77 0.22 -1.86
CA GLY A 24 -21.80 -0.65 -2.41
C GLY A 24 -23.16 0.02 -2.54
N ASN A 25 -24.15 -0.76 -2.96
CA ASN A 25 -25.54 -0.34 -2.95
C ASN A 25 -26.12 -0.39 -1.52
N LEU A 26 -27.36 0.05 -1.36
CA LEU A 26 -28.03 0.12 -0.06
C LEU A 26 -28.16 -1.25 0.63
N ASN A 27 -28.33 -2.33 -0.14
CA ASN A 27 -28.43 -3.68 0.42
C ASN A 27 -27.09 -4.13 1.04
N HIS A 28 -25.97 -3.75 0.42
CA HIS A 28 -24.64 -4.01 0.97
C HIS A 28 -24.40 -3.27 2.27
N ILE A 29 -24.79 -1.99 2.31
CA ILE A 29 -24.66 -1.13 3.49
C ILE A 29 -25.49 -1.69 4.66
N LYS A 30 -26.73 -2.16 4.40
CA LYS A 30 -27.57 -2.84 5.40
C LYS A 30 -26.94 -4.12 5.95
N LYS A 31 -26.27 -4.90 5.11
CA LYS A 31 -25.54 -6.11 5.57
C LYS A 31 -24.38 -5.73 6.49
N LEU A 32 -23.64 -4.67 6.16
CA LEU A 32 -22.57 -4.17 7.02
C LEU A 32 -23.11 -3.61 8.35
N GLN A 33 -24.24 -2.90 8.32
CA GLN A 33 -24.94 -2.44 9.52
C GLN A 33 -25.31 -3.63 10.43
N SER A 34 -25.93 -4.67 9.85
CA SER A 34 -26.32 -5.88 10.60
C SER A 34 -25.12 -6.55 11.26
N LEU A 35 -23.98 -6.63 10.55
CA LEU A 35 -22.74 -7.15 11.13
C LEU A 35 -22.29 -6.36 12.36
N PHE A 36 -22.36 -5.03 12.32
CA PHE A 36 -21.98 -4.19 13.47
C PHE A 36 -22.97 -4.34 14.63
N MET A 37 -24.26 -4.48 14.34
CA MET A 37 -25.27 -4.82 15.36
C MET A 37 -25.01 -6.20 15.98
N ASP A 38 -24.56 -7.19 15.20
CA ASP A 38 -24.24 -8.52 15.72
C ASP A 38 -23.04 -8.47 16.68
N LEU A 39 -22.01 -7.68 16.35
CA LEU A 39 -20.86 -7.43 17.24
C LEU A 39 -21.29 -6.66 18.51
N ALA A 40 -22.14 -5.64 18.38
CA ALA A 40 -22.67 -4.87 19.51
C ALA A 40 -23.48 -5.73 20.47
N ASN A 41 -24.32 -6.63 19.94
CA ASN A 41 -25.15 -7.56 20.71
C ASN A 41 -24.35 -8.76 21.26
N GLY A 42 -23.09 -8.94 20.85
CA GLY A 42 -22.25 -10.08 21.25
C GLY A 42 -22.68 -11.40 20.65
N LEU A 43 -23.27 -11.38 19.45
CA LEU A 43 -23.54 -12.59 18.66
C LEU A 43 -22.27 -13.13 18.00
N SER A 44 -21.22 -12.32 17.93
CA SER A 44 -19.87 -12.71 17.54
C SER A 44 -18.86 -11.83 18.27
N ASP A 45 -17.73 -12.42 18.68
CA ASP A 45 -16.64 -11.68 19.31
C ASP A 45 -15.58 -11.23 18.29
N GLU A 46 -15.49 -11.90 17.14
CA GLU A 46 -14.49 -11.64 16.11
C GLU A 46 -15.01 -12.07 14.73
N VAL A 47 -14.80 -11.23 13.71
CA VAL A 47 -15.24 -11.50 12.33
C VAL A 47 -14.17 -11.07 11.32
N ARG A 48 -13.89 -11.96 10.35
CA ARG A 48 -13.07 -11.67 9.16
C ARG A 48 -13.92 -11.01 8.09
N ILE A 49 -13.94 -9.67 8.07
CA ILE A 49 -14.77 -8.90 7.15
C ILE A 49 -14.37 -9.19 5.69
N ASP A 50 -13.06 -9.29 5.40
CA ASP A 50 -12.53 -9.59 4.06
C ASP A 50 -12.98 -10.96 3.48
N LYS A 51 -13.56 -11.82 4.32
CA LYS A 51 -14.01 -13.18 3.95
C LYS A 51 -15.53 -13.34 3.92
N LEU A 52 -16.29 -12.27 4.17
CA LEU A 52 -17.75 -12.33 4.08
C LEU A 52 -18.18 -12.54 2.63
N ASP A 53 -19.24 -13.31 2.43
CA ASP A 53 -19.72 -13.72 1.10
C ASP A 53 -20.17 -12.52 0.25
N PHE A 54 -20.69 -11.47 0.89
CA PHE A 54 -21.12 -10.22 0.28
C PHE A 54 -20.00 -9.19 0.11
N ILE A 55 -18.76 -9.50 0.50
CA ILE A 55 -17.59 -8.63 0.37
C ILE A 55 -16.73 -9.09 -0.81
N GLU A 56 -16.26 -8.13 -1.58
CA GLU A 56 -15.19 -8.24 -2.57
C GLU A 56 -14.03 -7.36 -2.11
N ALA A 57 -12.97 -8.01 -1.61
CA ALA A 57 -11.80 -7.33 -1.10
C ALA A 57 -10.83 -6.99 -2.25
N TYR A 58 -10.49 -5.71 -2.35
CA TYR A 58 -9.51 -5.14 -3.27
C TYR A 58 -8.22 -4.78 -2.51
N SER A 59 -7.11 -4.65 -3.25
CA SER A 59 -5.79 -4.32 -2.68
C SER A 59 -5.30 -5.30 -1.62
N ASN A 60 -5.72 -6.57 -1.70
CA ASN A 60 -5.41 -7.61 -0.71
C ASN A 60 -5.73 -7.25 0.75
N ILE A 61 -6.67 -6.31 0.98
CA ILE A 61 -7.01 -5.88 2.32
C ILE A 61 -7.53 -7.06 3.14
N LYS A 62 -6.93 -7.26 4.31
CA LYS A 62 -7.37 -8.21 5.33
C LYS A 62 -7.80 -7.41 6.55
N ILE A 63 -8.98 -7.68 7.07
CA ILE A 63 -9.50 -6.92 8.20
C ILE A 63 -10.29 -7.83 9.15
N ILE A 64 -9.91 -7.74 10.44
CA ILE A 64 -10.58 -8.40 11.55
C ILE A 64 -11.32 -7.33 12.34
N ALA A 65 -12.63 -7.45 12.44
CA ALA A 65 -13.42 -6.74 13.44
C ALA A 65 -13.51 -7.58 14.71
N LYS A 66 -13.30 -6.95 15.87
CA LYS A 66 -13.27 -7.65 17.16
C LYS A 66 -13.93 -6.84 18.26
N VAL A 67 -14.67 -7.52 19.13
CA VAL A 67 -15.17 -6.94 20.37
C VAL A 67 -14.03 -6.90 21.40
N VAL A 68 -13.75 -5.72 21.95
CA VAL A 68 -12.73 -5.52 22.97
C VAL A 68 -13.33 -4.90 24.24
N THR A 69 -12.70 -5.18 25.38
CA THR A 69 -13.06 -4.58 26.68
C THR A 69 -12.29 -3.30 26.98
N GLY A 70 -11.14 -3.11 26.32
CA GLY A 70 -10.27 -1.94 26.45
C GLY A 70 -10.70 -0.78 25.56
N GLU A 71 -9.78 0.15 25.32
CA GLU A 71 -9.99 1.22 24.34
C GLU A 71 -10.17 0.64 22.93
N SER A 72 -11.09 1.24 22.17
CA SER A 72 -11.27 0.92 20.76
C SER A 72 -10.02 1.36 19.98
N PHE A 73 -9.71 0.66 18.90
CA PHE A 73 -8.56 0.92 18.05
C PHE A 73 -8.82 0.43 16.62
N ILE A 74 -8.15 1.05 15.67
CA ILE A 74 -7.81 0.38 14.41
C ILE A 74 -6.32 0.51 14.16
N ILE A 75 -5.68 -0.64 13.91
CA ILE A 75 -4.23 -0.69 13.67
C ILE A 75 -3.93 -1.59 12.48
N PHE A 76 -2.92 -1.22 11.71
CA PHE A 76 -2.33 -2.09 10.69
C PHE A 76 -1.13 -2.82 11.27
N ASN A 77 -1.18 -4.15 11.31
CA ASN A 77 -0.03 -4.97 11.68
C ASN A 77 0.81 -5.29 10.44
N SER A 78 2.02 -4.73 10.37
CA SER A 78 2.91 -4.93 9.22
C SER A 78 3.54 -6.32 9.13
N GLN A 79 3.40 -7.17 10.16
CA GLN A 79 3.97 -8.53 10.15
C GLN A 79 3.08 -9.53 9.40
N ASP A 80 1.76 -9.40 9.56
CA ASP A 80 0.76 -10.29 8.95
C ASP A 80 -0.06 -9.62 7.84
N GLY A 81 0.06 -8.30 7.70
CA GLY A 81 -0.65 -7.51 6.70
C GLY A 81 -2.15 -7.37 7.02
N ILE A 82 -2.54 -7.40 8.30
CA ILE A 82 -3.94 -7.37 8.72
C ILE A 82 -4.27 -6.06 9.44
N PHE A 83 -5.43 -5.48 9.11
CA PHE A 83 -6.07 -4.44 9.91
C PHE A 83 -6.86 -5.08 11.05
N TYR A 84 -6.54 -4.71 12.28
CA TYR A 84 -7.30 -5.10 13.46
C TYR A 84 -8.15 -3.92 13.89
N TRP A 85 -9.46 -4.05 13.76
CA TRP A 85 -10.46 -3.09 14.22
C TRP A 85 -11.11 -3.63 15.48
N GLY A 86 -10.55 -3.25 16.64
CA GLY A 86 -11.09 -3.59 17.94
C GLY A 86 -12.01 -2.49 18.43
N ALA A 87 -13.26 -2.78 18.75
CA ALA A 87 -14.14 -1.80 19.37
C ALA A 87 -14.99 -2.37 20.50
N LYS A 88 -15.39 -1.51 21.43
CA LYS A 88 -16.35 -1.87 22.47
C LYS A 88 -17.73 -2.14 21.83
N LYS A 89 -18.57 -2.89 22.53
CA LYS A 89 -19.96 -3.14 22.11
C LYS A 89 -20.74 -1.84 21.85
N SER A 90 -20.55 -0.82 22.69
CA SER A 90 -21.13 0.52 22.49
C SER A 90 -20.68 1.19 21.20
N ASP A 91 -19.40 1.06 20.88
CA ASP A 91 -18.82 1.72 19.71
C ASP A 91 -19.26 1.01 18.42
N TRP A 92 -19.42 -0.32 18.46
CA TRP A 92 -20.07 -1.07 17.37
C TRP A 92 -21.52 -0.63 17.14
N ASP A 93 -22.28 -0.39 18.22
CA ASP A 93 -23.65 0.15 18.15
C ASP A 93 -23.65 1.56 17.53
N ASP A 94 -22.71 2.42 17.93
CA ASP A 94 -22.53 3.76 17.35
C ASP A 94 -22.22 3.70 15.86
N TYR A 95 -21.32 2.81 15.40
CA TYR A 95 -21.05 2.65 13.97
C TYR A 95 -22.28 2.17 13.21
N ALA A 96 -23.04 1.22 13.76
CA ALA A 96 -24.28 0.76 13.16
C ALA A 96 -25.34 1.88 13.10
N TRP A 97 -25.38 2.75 14.10
CA TRP A 97 -26.24 3.93 14.13
C TRP A 97 -25.84 4.95 13.06
N TRP A 98 -24.55 5.26 12.89
CA TRP A 98 -24.07 6.14 11.83
C TRP A 98 -24.41 5.61 10.43
N ILE A 99 -24.31 4.29 10.22
CA ILE A 99 -24.78 3.67 8.97
C ILE A 99 -26.28 3.91 8.79
N SER A 100 -27.09 3.70 9.84
CA SER A 100 -28.54 3.93 9.77
C SER A 100 -28.89 5.37 9.37
N CYS A 101 -28.14 6.36 9.88
CA CYS A 101 -28.30 7.75 9.52
C CYS A 101 -27.94 7.99 8.05
N PHE A 102 -26.84 7.39 7.57
CA PHE A 102 -26.46 7.46 6.16
C PHE A 102 -27.54 6.86 5.26
N GLU A 103 -28.08 5.69 5.60
CA GLU A 103 -29.14 5.03 4.84
C GLU A 103 -30.35 5.95 4.64
N GLN A 104 -30.88 6.54 5.72
CA GLN A 104 -32.07 7.39 5.71
C GLN A 104 -31.93 8.64 4.82
N HIS A 105 -30.72 9.13 4.61
CA HIS A 105 -30.45 10.33 3.80
C HIS A 105 -30.00 9.99 2.38
N SER A 106 -29.70 8.73 2.10
CA SER A 106 -29.06 8.29 0.85
C SER A 106 -30.02 7.77 -0.21
N ASP A 107 -31.33 7.72 0.02
CA ASP A 107 -32.29 6.95 -0.79
C ASP A 107 -32.24 7.23 -2.30
N ASN A 108 -31.75 8.38 -2.76
CA ASN A 108 -31.56 8.68 -4.20
C ASN A 108 -30.27 9.43 -4.56
N GLN A 109 -29.29 9.53 -3.66
CA GLN A 109 -28.07 10.30 -3.90
C GLN A 109 -26.81 9.47 -3.66
N SER A 110 -25.74 9.82 -4.37
CA SER A 110 -24.39 9.33 -4.08
C SER A 110 -23.79 10.10 -2.90
N GLY A 111 -22.91 9.45 -2.15
CA GLY A 111 -22.22 10.08 -1.03
C GLY A 111 -21.48 9.08 -0.15
N HIS A 112 -20.88 9.60 0.91
CA HIS A 112 -20.19 8.81 1.92
C HIS A 112 -20.49 9.29 3.34
N GLN A 113 -20.22 8.40 4.29
CA GLN A 113 -20.19 8.66 5.71
C GLN A 113 -18.87 8.14 6.28
N TYR A 114 -18.16 8.97 7.04
CA TYR A 114 -17.05 8.53 7.86
C TYR A 114 -17.60 7.99 9.18
N LEU A 115 -17.12 6.81 9.59
CA LEU A 115 -17.56 6.20 10.85
C LEU A 115 -16.80 6.73 12.06
N GLU A 116 -15.57 7.21 11.87
CA GLU A 116 -14.78 7.85 12.92
C GLU A 116 -13.64 8.66 12.31
N THR A 117 -13.36 9.86 12.84
CA THR A 117 -12.35 10.78 12.28
C THR A 117 -11.22 11.14 13.25
N GLU A 118 -11.34 10.85 14.55
CA GLU A 118 -10.43 11.46 15.56
C GLU A 118 -9.77 10.49 16.54
N LYS A 119 -10.19 9.21 16.61
CA LYS A 119 -9.66 8.29 17.64
C LYS A 119 -8.42 7.49 17.25
N TYR A 120 -8.10 7.38 15.96
CA TYR A 120 -7.07 6.43 15.50
C TYR A 120 -6.00 7.12 14.67
N ASP A 121 -4.74 6.90 15.07
CA ASP A 121 -3.55 7.46 14.43
C ASP A 121 -3.55 7.20 12.91
N ASN A 122 -4.05 8.18 12.16
CA ASN A 122 -4.01 8.28 10.72
C ASN A 122 -4.82 7.23 9.92
N ILE A 123 -5.87 6.59 10.48
CA ILE A 123 -6.76 5.68 9.71
C ILE A 123 -8.21 6.16 9.77
N LEU A 124 -8.83 6.34 8.61
CA LEU A 124 -10.24 6.67 8.42
C LEU A 124 -11.01 5.49 7.84
N ILE A 125 -12.21 5.25 8.35
CA ILE A 125 -13.13 4.25 7.81
C ILE A 125 -14.32 4.99 7.20
N MET A 126 -14.57 4.70 5.93
CA MET A 126 -15.59 5.36 5.14
C MET A 126 -16.52 4.33 4.51
N ILE A 127 -17.81 4.61 4.58
CA ILE A 127 -18.84 3.90 3.83
C ILE A 127 -19.31 4.81 2.71
N SER A 128 -19.43 4.29 1.50
CA SER A 128 -19.81 5.04 0.31
C SER A 128 -20.88 4.31 -0.49
N LYS A 129 -21.72 5.11 -1.16
CA LYS A 129 -22.73 4.67 -2.10
C LYS A 129 -22.59 5.49 -3.38
N GLY A 130 -22.31 4.82 -4.50
CA GLY A 130 -22.37 5.43 -5.83
C GLY A 130 -21.35 6.53 -6.11
N GLU A 131 -20.25 6.62 -5.37
CA GLU A 131 -19.19 7.62 -5.61
C GLU A 131 -18.03 7.10 -6.45
N TYR A 132 -17.85 5.78 -6.51
CA TYR A 132 -16.68 5.13 -7.12
C TYR A 132 -17.14 4.18 -8.21
N SER A 133 -16.74 4.43 -9.46
CA SER A 133 -17.01 3.57 -10.61
C SER A 133 -16.20 2.26 -10.56
N ASP A 134 -16.60 1.26 -11.33
CA ASP A 134 -15.82 0.03 -11.48
C ASP A 134 -14.39 0.31 -11.97
N GLU A 135 -14.26 1.19 -12.97
CA GLU A 135 -12.97 1.68 -13.48
C GLU A 135 -12.11 2.29 -12.36
N TRP A 136 -12.70 3.10 -11.48
CA TRP A 136 -11.96 3.68 -10.35
C TRP A 136 -11.43 2.58 -9.43
N TRP A 137 -12.25 1.57 -9.12
CA TRP A 137 -11.83 0.44 -8.31
C TRP A 137 -10.71 -0.34 -9.00
N GLU A 138 -10.79 -0.60 -10.29
CA GLU A 138 -9.73 -1.28 -11.05
C GLU A 138 -8.41 -0.49 -11.04
N GLU A 139 -8.47 0.83 -11.25
CA GLU A 139 -7.30 1.71 -11.24
C GLU A 139 -6.62 1.81 -9.85
N HIS A 140 -7.41 1.71 -8.77
CA HIS A 140 -6.95 1.98 -7.41
C HIS A 140 -6.84 0.70 -6.56
N SER A 141 -7.35 -0.44 -7.02
CA SER A 141 -7.19 -1.73 -6.35
C SER A 141 -5.79 -2.27 -6.57
N MET A 142 -4.90 -1.95 -5.65
CA MET A 142 -3.49 -2.28 -5.74
C MET A 142 -3.24 -3.72 -5.30
N GLU A 143 -3.59 -4.69 -6.14
CA GLU A 143 -2.70 -5.85 -6.31
C GLU A 143 -1.66 -5.47 -7.36
N ASN A 144 -0.63 -4.73 -6.96
CA ASN A 144 0.42 -4.43 -7.94
C ASN A 144 1.35 -5.63 -8.03
N ILE A 145 1.32 -6.27 -9.18
CA ILE A 145 2.32 -7.25 -9.57
C ILE A 145 3.49 -6.45 -10.13
N TRP A 146 4.61 -6.47 -9.41
CA TRP A 146 5.84 -5.82 -9.86
C TRP A 146 6.74 -6.86 -10.53
N ASN A 147 7.05 -6.66 -11.79
CA ASN A 147 8.02 -7.45 -12.54
C ASN A 147 9.42 -6.94 -12.24
N VAL A 148 9.95 -7.38 -11.10
CA VAL A 148 11.23 -6.91 -10.57
C VAL A 148 12.39 -7.38 -11.42
N CYS A 149 13.24 -6.42 -11.79
CA CYS A 149 14.43 -6.61 -12.59
C CYS A 149 15.72 -6.44 -11.77
N ALA A 150 15.72 -5.59 -10.74
CA ALA A 150 16.89 -5.37 -9.87
C ALA A 150 16.50 -4.87 -8.47
N THR A 151 17.39 -5.03 -7.50
CA THR A 151 17.19 -4.52 -6.13
C THR A 151 18.52 -4.08 -5.53
N PHE A 152 18.53 -2.92 -4.88
CA PHE A 152 19.72 -2.33 -4.28
C PHE A 152 19.42 -1.77 -2.89
N GLY A 153 20.47 -1.48 -2.13
CA GLY A 153 20.38 -0.86 -0.82
C GLY A 153 20.87 -1.74 0.33
N PRO A 154 20.66 -1.30 1.57
CA PRO A 154 19.88 -0.13 1.95
C PRO A 154 20.49 1.21 1.49
N LEU A 155 19.63 2.09 1.00
CA LEU A 155 19.89 3.49 0.66
C LEU A 155 19.31 4.39 1.76
N GLY A 156 19.98 5.49 2.10
CA GLY A 156 19.58 6.36 3.19
C GLY A 156 18.82 7.60 2.74
N ALA A 157 17.70 7.95 3.38
CA ALA A 157 17.02 9.23 3.22
C ALA A 157 16.70 9.82 4.59
N THR A 158 17.36 10.93 4.95
CA THR A 158 17.26 11.74 6.19
C THR A 158 17.31 10.96 7.52
N TRP A 159 16.41 10.00 7.74
CA TRP A 159 16.29 9.17 8.95
C TRP A 159 15.85 7.72 8.68
N SER A 160 15.76 7.29 7.41
CA SER A 160 15.23 5.98 7.04
C SER A 160 16.07 5.30 5.98
N ASN A 161 16.22 3.98 6.10
CA ASN A 161 16.94 3.14 5.16
C ASN A 161 15.93 2.37 4.29
N TYR A 162 16.11 2.41 2.98
CA TYR A 162 15.23 1.79 1.99
C TYR A 162 16.01 0.86 1.07
N HIS A 163 15.47 -0.31 0.76
CA HIS A 163 15.85 -1.02 -0.45
C HIS A 163 15.11 -0.40 -1.62
N VAL A 164 15.84 -0.09 -2.68
CA VAL A 164 15.26 0.31 -3.97
C VAL A 164 15.04 -0.94 -4.80
N VAL A 165 13.87 -1.07 -5.39
CA VAL A 165 13.52 -2.17 -6.28
C VAL A 165 13.15 -1.57 -7.63
N PHE A 166 13.86 -1.98 -8.68
CA PHE A 166 13.52 -1.60 -10.05
C PHE A 166 12.73 -2.71 -10.71
N ALA A 167 11.59 -2.36 -11.28
CA ALA A 167 10.67 -3.25 -11.94
C ALA A 167 10.18 -2.64 -13.25
N LYS A 168 9.53 -3.44 -14.11
CA LYS A 168 9.02 -2.91 -15.40
C LYS A 168 7.98 -1.80 -15.21
N GLU A 169 7.22 -1.87 -14.13
CA GLU A 169 6.15 -0.93 -13.78
C GLU A 169 6.69 0.37 -13.16
N GLY A 170 7.95 0.39 -12.73
CA GLY A 170 8.60 1.53 -12.08
C GLY A 170 9.46 1.16 -10.88
N VAL A 171 9.57 2.08 -9.93
CA VAL A 171 10.49 1.98 -8.79
C VAL A 171 9.72 1.84 -7.47
N LEU A 172 10.08 0.85 -6.66
CA LEU A 172 9.66 0.77 -5.27
C LEU A 172 10.79 1.16 -4.33
N MET A 173 10.45 1.83 -3.23
CA MET A 173 11.33 1.99 -2.07
C MET A 173 10.70 1.30 -0.87
N ILE A 174 11.32 0.21 -0.42
CA ILE A 174 10.83 -0.63 0.67
C ILE A 174 11.72 -0.39 1.90
N PRO A 175 11.17 0.02 3.07
CA PRO A 175 11.96 0.20 4.28
C PRO A 175 12.75 -1.06 4.65
N ALA A 176 14.01 -0.91 5.07
CA ALA A 176 14.92 -2.03 5.31
C ALA A 176 14.41 -3.06 6.33
N GLY A 177 13.69 -2.62 7.37
CA GLY A 177 13.07 -3.52 8.34
C GLY A 177 11.98 -4.41 7.71
N ILE A 178 11.19 -3.87 6.78
CA ILE A 178 10.14 -4.63 6.07
C ILE A 178 10.78 -5.52 5.01
N PHE A 179 11.79 -5.03 4.29
CA PHE A 179 12.52 -5.82 3.32
C PHE A 179 13.14 -7.08 3.97
N SER A 180 13.66 -6.94 5.20
CA SER A 180 14.23 -8.06 5.96
C SER A 180 13.19 -9.08 6.42
N SER A 181 11.94 -8.66 6.71
CA SER A 181 10.87 -9.61 7.04
C SER A 181 10.34 -10.32 5.80
N LEU A 182 10.25 -9.62 4.66
CA LEU A 182 9.88 -10.23 3.39
C LEU A 182 10.92 -11.29 2.98
N SER A 183 12.22 -11.00 3.13
CA SER A 183 13.29 -11.94 2.77
C SER A 183 13.29 -13.24 3.59
N ALA A 184 12.73 -13.20 4.80
CA ALA A 184 12.64 -14.33 5.71
C ALA A 184 11.35 -15.16 5.57
N SER A 185 10.31 -14.63 4.90
CA SER A 185 9.03 -15.33 4.73
C SER A 185 9.15 -16.47 3.71
N PRO A 186 8.73 -17.71 3.97
CA PRO A 186 8.83 -18.83 3.01
C PRO A 186 8.17 -18.58 1.65
N ALA A 187 7.08 -17.79 1.63
CA ALA A 187 6.38 -17.40 0.39
C ALA A 187 7.20 -16.42 -0.47
N PHE A 188 8.11 -15.67 0.15
CA PHE A 188 8.97 -14.67 -0.49
C PHE A 188 10.46 -15.04 -0.46
N ALA A 189 10.86 -16.06 0.30
CA ALA A 189 12.23 -16.51 0.47
C ALA A 189 12.76 -17.06 -0.87
N GLY A 190 11.95 -17.77 -1.65
CA GLY A 190 12.34 -18.15 -3.01
C GLY A 190 12.67 -16.94 -3.91
N THR A 191 11.86 -15.88 -3.81
CA THR A 191 11.98 -14.67 -4.65
C THR A 191 13.09 -13.75 -4.16
N ILE A 192 13.18 -13.50 -2.85
CA ILE A 192 14.08 -12.55 -2.17
C ILE A 192 15.39 -13.20 -1.74
N THR A 193 15.41 -14.44 -1.24
CA THR A 193 16.67 -15.19 -1.03
C THR A 193 17.33 -15.47 -2.38
N GLY A 194 16.55 -15.76 -3.44
CA GLY A 194 17.04 -15.78 -4.81
C GLY A 194 17.55 -14.42 -5.33
N MET A 195 17.00 -13.31 -4.82
CA MET A 195 17.35 -11.91 -5.16
C MET A 195 18.67 -11.50 -4.50
N LEU A 196 18.85 -11.92 -3.25
CA LEU A 196 20.05 -11.72 -2.45
C LEU A 196 21.18 -12.69 -2.87
N SER A 197 20.86 -13.93 -3.26
CA SER A 197 21.84 -14.86 -3.83
C SER A 197 22.18 -14.56 -5.30
N GLY A 198 21.30 -13.85 -6.01
CA GLY A 198 21.53 -13.31 -7.35
C GLY A 198 22.47 -12.12 -7.40
N LEU A 199 22.89 -11.58 -6.25
CA LEU A 199 24.01 -10.62 -6.15
C LEU A 199 25.34 -11.24 -6.61
N GLU A 200 25.44 -12.56 -6.75
CA GLU A 200 26.66 -13.21 -7.23
C GLU A 200 26.66 -13.59 -8.72
N LYS A 201 25.51 -13.87 -9.37
CA LYS A 201 25.48 -14.28 -10.79
C LYS A 201 24.17 -13.96 -11.53
N ASP A 202 24.39 -13.27 -12.66
CA ASP A 202 23.65 -13.28 -13.94
C ASP A 202 22.37 -12.44 -14.16
N ASN A 203 22.54 -11.57 -15.16
CA ASN A 203 21.63 -11.02 -16.17
C ASN A 203 20.33 -10.32 -15.73
N VAL A 204 20.38 -8.99 -15.84
CA VAL A 204 19.22 -8.13 -16.08
C VAL A 204 18.49 -8.65 -17.32
N GLY A 205 17.36 -9.33 -17.13
CA GLY A 205 16.62 -9.99 -18.21
C GLY A 205 15.55 -10.97 -17.72
N ASN A 206 15.75 -11.60 -16.57
CA ASN A 206 14.73 -12.44 -15.94
C ASN A 206 13.95 -11.62 -14.89
N SER A 207 12.77 -11.10 -15.27
CA SER A 207 11.88 -10.44 -14.32
C SER A 207 11.29 -11.47 -13.35
N ARG A 208 11.29 -11.16 -12.05
CA ARG A 208 10.65 -11.96 -11.00
C ARG A 208 9.46 -11.21 -10.44
N VAL A 209 8.39 -11.93 -10.13
CA VAL A 209 7.15 -11.32 -9.64
C VAL A 209 7.25 -11.02 -8.15
N LEU A 210 7.04 -9.76 -7.79
CA LEU A 210 6.79 -9.30 -6.42
C LEU A 210 5.32 -8.87 -6.31
N THR A 211 4.57 -9.56 -5.48
CA THR A 211 3.22 -9.14 -5.11
C THR A 211 3.32 -8.06 -4.05
N ASP A 212 2.85 -6.87 -4.38
CA ASP A 212 2.74 -5.75 -3.47
C ASP A 212 1.43 -5.81 -2.72
N GLU A 213 1.52 -6.09 -1.42
CA GLU A 213 0.37 -6.17 -0.51
C GLU A 213 -0.18 -4.79 -0.10
N GLY A 214 0.26 -3.71 -0.74
CA GLY A 214 -0.28 -2.37 -0.52
C GLY A 214 0.26 -1.67 0.74
N SER A 215 1.37 -2.14 1.33
CA SER A 215 1.92 -1.54 2.56
C SER A 215 2.15 -0.01 2.42
N PRO A 216 1.64 0.83 3.34
CA PRO A 216 1.78 2.30 3.27
C PRO A 216 3.22 2.77 3.41
N LYS A 217 4.07 1.95 4.03
CA LYS A 217 5.46 2.31 4.29
C LYS A 217 6.33 2.18 3.04
N TRP A 218 5.85 1.50 2.00
CA TRP A 218 6.55 1.42 0.72
C TRP A 218 6.24 2.68 -0.07
N LYS A 219 7.26 3.31 -0.66
CA LYS A 219 7.03 4.33 -1.68
C LYS A 219 6.97 3.67 -3.04
N ARG A 220 5.98 4.05 -3.84
CA ARG A 220 5.71 3.52 -5.18
C ARG A 220 5.85 4.65 -6.18
N TYR A 221 6.71 4.46 -7.16
CA TYR A 221 6.90 5.39 -8.26
C TYR A 221 6.59 4.66 -9.56
N TYR A 222 5.38 4.83 -10.07
CA TYR A 222 4.98 4.24 -11.35
C TYR A 222 5.66 4.95 -12.52
N ILE A 223 6.09 4.17 -13.50
CA ILE A 223 6.90 4.65 -14.62
C ILE A 223 6.25 5.83 -15.36
N ASP A 224 4.93 5.76 -15.61
CA ASP A 224 4.17 6.80 -16.32
C ASP A 224 4.10 8.14 -15.57
N ASN A 225 4.36 8.11 -14.26
CA ASN A 225 4.31 9.28 -13.38
C ASN A 225 5.68 9.86 -13.06
N ILE A 226 6.77 9.13 -13.34
CA ILE A 226 8.13 9.61 -13.12
C ILE A 226 8.49 10.58 -14.26
N GLU A 227 8.85 11.81 -13.91
CA GLU A 227 9.42 12.78 -14.85
C GLU A 227 10.90 12.49 -15.09
N LYS A 228 11.63 12.11 -14.03
CA LYS A 228 13.08 11.95 -14.08
C LYS A 228 13.61 11.07 -12.96
N ILE A 229 14.54 10.19 -13.31
CA ILE A 229 15.41 9.47 -12.39
C ILE A 229 16.83 10.02 -12.57
N LEU A 230 17.34 10.75 -11.58
CA LEU A 230 18.66 11.34 -11.63
C LEU A 230 19.59 10.60 -10.67
N LEU A 231 20.66 10.03 -11.21
CA LEU A 231 21.79 9.60 -10.40
C LEU A 231 22.83 10.72 -10.35
N LYS A 232 23.19 11.16 -9.15
CA LYS A 232 24.11 12.28 -8.94
C LYS A 232 25.30 11.84 -8.10
N HIS A 233 26.50 12.14 -8.60
CA HIS A 233 27.71 12.04 -7.80
C HIS A 233 27.75 13.17 -6.76
N SER A 234 28.02 12.82 -5.49
CA SER A 234 28.17 13.78 -4.39
C SER A 234 29.44 13.47 -3.60
N ILE A 235 29.93 14.46 -2.87
CA ILE A 235 31.20 14.37 -2.11
C ILE A 235 31.09 13.32 -0.99
N PHE A 236 29.93 13.23 -0.33
CA PHE A 236 29.73 12.37 0.84
C PHE A 236 29.16 11.00 0.48
N ALA A 237 28.10 10.97 -0.33
CA ALA A 237 27.47 9.75 -0.81
C ALA A 237 26.82 10.04 -2.16
N ASN A 238 26.90 9.12 -3.12
CA ASN A 238 26.14 9.28 -4.37
C ASN A 238 24.65 9.33 -4.06
N GLU A 239 23.84 9.90 -4.93
CA GLU A 239 22.42 10.08 -4.68
C GLU A 239 21.62 9.53 -5.85
N ILE A 240 20.58 8.75 -5.57
CA ILE A 240 19.48 8.53 -6.50
C ILE A 240 18.35 9.49 -6.15
N ARG A 241 17.86 10.21 -7.14
CA ARG A 241 16.82 11.21 -7.02
C ARG A 241 15.68 10.84 -7.94
N ILE A 242 14.47 10.81 -7.41
CA ILE A 242 13.27 10.44 -8.17
C ILE A 242 12.32 11.63 -8.15
N LYS A 243 12.02 12.14 -9.34
CA LYS A 243 11.10 13.25 -9.54
C LYS A 243 9.83 12.74 -10.19
N VAL A 244 8.71 12.88 -9.48
CA VAL A 244 7.36 12.57 -9.96
C VAL A 244 6.64 13.85 -10.38
N LYS A 245 5.73 13.72 -11.36
CA LYS A 245 4.90 14.82 -11.86
C LYS A 245 4.19 15.55 -10.74
N GLY A 246 4.40 16.87 -10.67
CA GLY A 246 3.75 17.74 -9.66
C GLY A 246 4.21 17.56 -8.21
N GLN A 247 5.19 16.69 -7.92
CA GLN A 247 5.66 16.42 -6.56
C GLN A 247 7.08 16.94 -6.32
N LYS A 248 7.47 17.11 -5.05
CA LYS A 248 8.86 17.41 -4.71
C LYS A 248 9.75 16.20 -5.02
N GLU A 249 10.98 16.47 -5.46
CA GLU A 249 11.98 15.43 -5.70
C GLU A 249 12.32 14.70 -4.38
N ASP A 250 12.26 13.37 -4.41
CA ASP A 250 12.75 12.51 -3.34
C ASP A 250 14.22 12.18 -3.57
N VAL A 251 15.04 12.20 -2.50
CA VAL A 251 16.49 12.02 -2.57
C VAL A 251 16.93 10.91 -1.63
N TYR A 252 17.69 9.96 -2.15
CA TYR A 252 18.24 8.83 -1.41
C TYR A 252 19.76 8.72 -1.62
N GLY A 253 20.50 8.70 -0.53
CA GLY A 253 21.95 8.50 -0.50
C GLY A 253 22.33 7.03 -0.66
N ILE A 254 23.30 6.78 -1.53
CA ILE A 254 23.94 5.51 -1.82
C ILE A 254 25.29 5.51 -1.11
N LEU A 255 25.32 4.83 0.04
CA LEU A 255 26.48 4.80 0.93
C LEU A 255 27.56 3.84 0.43
N VAL A 256 27.19 2.88 -0.42
CA VAL A 256 28.06 1.82 -0.90
C VAL A 256 28.41 2.05 -2.37
N ARG A 257 29.70 2.23 -2.67
CA ARG A 257 30.15 2.61 -4.02
C ARG A 257 29.81 1.58 -5.09
N HIS A 258 29.98 0.28 -4.85
CA HIS A 258 29.68 -0.74 -5.87
C HIS A 258 28.20 -0.73 -6.27
N GLN A 259 27.29 -0.47 -5.32
CA GLN A 259 25.86 -0.34 -5.62
C GLN A 259 25.58 0.81 -6.58
N THR A 260 26.40 1.85 -6.60
CA THR A 260 26.22 2.96 -7.54
C THR A 260 26.33 2.46 -8.98
N ASP A 261 27.37 1.68 -9.32
CA ASP A 261 27.57 1.23 -10.69
C ASP A 261 26.51 0.21 -11.13
N GLU A 262 26.03 -0.62 -10.21
CA GLU A 262 24.93 -1.55 -10.49
C GLU A 262 23.59 -0.81 -10.70
N ILE A 263 23.30 0.21 -9.88
CA ILE A 263 22.14 1.09 -10.06
C ILE A 263 22.22 1.80 -11.40
N ARG A 264 23.40 2.30 -11.80
CA ARG A 264 23.61 2.95 -13.11
C ARG A 264 23.25 2.01 -14.24
N LYS A 265 23.78 0.78 -14.21
CA LYS A 265 23.53 -0.22 -15.24
C LYS A 265 22.03 -0.54 -15.34
N ALA A 266 21.39 -0.88 -14.22
CA ALA A 266 19.98 -1.25 -14.23
C ALA A 266 19.05 -0.08 -14.62
N ALA A 267 19.33 1.15 -14.17
CA ALA A 267 18.53 2.31 -14.53
C ALA A 267 18.66 2.67 -16.02
N LYS A 268 19.87 2.57 -16.59
CA LYS A 268 20.09 2.76 -18.04
C LYS A 268 19.34 1.72 -18.88
N GLU A 269 19.34 0.46 -18.43
CA GLU A 269 18.70 -0.63 -19.16
C GLU A 269 17.16 -0.56 -19.07
N LEU A 270 16.60 -0.15 -17.93
CA LEU A 270 15.15 -0.19 -17.69
C LEU A 270 14.43 1.13 -18.00
N TYR A 271 15.11 2.27 -17.79
CA TYR A 271 14.47 3.59 -17.76
C TYR A 271 15.22 4.62 -18.61
N ALA A 272 15.83 4.18 -19.72
CA ALA A 272 16.70 5.00 -20.56
C ALA A 272 16.11 6.39 -20.90
N ASP A 273 14.80 6.45 -21.17
CA ASP A 273 14.13 7.68 -21.61
C ASP A 273 13.98 8.75 -20.52
N ILE A 274 14.01 8.35 -19.25
CA ILE A 274 13.81 9.23 -18.10
C ILE A 274 15.01 9.27 -17.15
N TYR A 275 16.06 8.52 -17.48
CA TYR A 275 17.25 8.38 -16.65
C TYR A 275 18.37 9.34 -17.05
N GLU A 276 18.98 10.00 -16.06
CA GLU A 276 20.12 10.88 -16.25
C GLU A 276 21.23 10.65 -15.21
N GLU A 277 22.47 10.92 -15.61
CA GLU A 277 23.65 10.93 -14.75
C GLU A 277 24.23 12.34 -14.63
N LYS A 278 24.59 12.77 -13.41
CA LYS A 278 25.27 14.06 -13.17
C LYS A 278 26.49 13.90 -12.28
N GLY A 279 27.61 14.50 -12.72
CA GLY A 279 28.85 14.54 -11.93
C GLY A 279 29.68 13.25 -11.96
N PHE A 280 29.24 12.25 -12.73
CA PHE A 280 30.07 11.08 -13.06
C PHE A 280 30.97 11.44 -14.23
N LYS A 281 32.24 11.02 -14.20
CA LYS A 281 33.12 11.16 -15.37
C LYS A 281 32.59 10.24 -16.46
N ASN A 282 32.46 10.74 -17.69
CA ASN A 282 32.24 9.89 -18.85
C ASN A 282 33.38 8.88 -18.90
N SER A 283 33.05 7.59 -18.81
CA SER A 283 33.97 6.53 -19.19
C SER A 283 34.30 6.73 -20.66
N VAL A 284 35.55 7.15 -20.93
CA VAL A 284 36.16 7.12 -22.26
C VAL A 284 36.31 5.68 -22.70
#